data_AF-A0AAD9JLZ1-F1
#
_entry.id   AF-A0AAD9JLZ1-F1
#
_cell.length_a   1.000
_cell.length_b   1.000
_cell.length_c   1.000
_cell.angle_alpha   90.00
_cell.angle_beta   90.00
_cell.angle_gamma   90.00
#
_symmetry.space_group_name_H-M   'P 1'
#
loop_
_entity.id
_entity.type
_entity.pdbx_description
1 polymer ?
#
loop_
_entity_poly.entity_id
_entity_poly.type
_entity_poly.pdbx_seq_one_letter_code
_entity_poly.pdbx_strand_id
1 'polypeptide(L)'
;MEIVKKGCEQQLTAHLNTIDTTGNIKFTYEEESDGSLPFLDTLMVRKEDGTIKLLVYRNKTHTDQYLNFSSPHPLHRKLGVIKT
;
A
#
# COMPACT_ATOMS: atom_id res chain seq x y z
N MET A 1 -3.60 -10.09 5.11
CA MET A 1 -4.58 -9.67 4.09
C MET A 1 -5.64 -10.75 4.04
N GLU A 2 -6.89 -10.40 4.36
CA GLU A 2 -8.00 -11.34 4.25
C GLU A 2 -8.68 -11.12 2.91
N ILE A 3 -8.89 -12.22 2.15
CA ILE A 3 -9.57 -12.15 0.86
C ILE A 3 -11.05 -12.35 1.12
N VAL A 4 -11.82 -11.29 0.93
CA VAL A 4 -13.27 -11.29 1.10
C VAL A 4 -13.91 -11.59 -0.25
N LYS A 5 -14.98 -12.40 -0.25
CA LYS A 5 -15.78 -12.63 -1.47
C LYS A 5 -16.41 -11.31 -1.92
N LYS A 6 -16.32 -11.03 -3.22
CA LYS A 6 -16.91 -9.83 -3.83
C LYS A 6 -18.43 -9.77 -3.54
N GLY A 7 -18.90 -8.60 -3.13
CA GLY A 7 -20.27 -8.32 -2.70
C GLY A 7 -20.50 -8.42 -1.19
N CYS A 8 -19.54 -8.94 -0.41
CA CYS A 8 -19.66 -9.06 1.05
C CYS A 8 -18.84 -8.01 1.81
N GLU A 9 -18.00 -7.24 1.14
CA GLU A 9 -17.11 -6.23 1.70
C GLU A 9 -17.85 -5.21 2.59
N GLN A 10 -19.01 -4.74 2.17
CA GLN A 10 -19.81 -3.77 2.92
C GLN A 10 -20.40 -4.39 4.19
N GLN A 11 -20.88 -5.63 4.11
CA GLN A 11 -21.45 -6.34 5.26
C GLN A 11 -20.39 -6.59 6.33
N LEU A 12 -19.21 -7.08 5.91
CA LEU A 12 -18.09 -7.30 6.81
C LEU A 12 -17.62 -5.98 7.43
N THR A 13 -17.41 -4.95 6.60
CA THR A 13 -16.92 -3.65 7.08
C THR A 13 -17.92 -2.98 8.01
N ALA A 14 -19.22 -3.06 7.73
CA ALA A 14 -20.26 -2.59 8.63
C ALA A 14 -20.19 -3.33 9.97
N HIS A 15 -20.08 -4.67 9.95
CA HIS A 15 -19.95 -5.46 11.16
C HIS A 15 -18.70 -5.09 11.97
N LEU A 16 -17.53 -5.00 11.35
CA LEU A 16 -16.28 -4.62 12.03
C LEU A 16 -16.39 -3.24 12.70
N ASN A 17 -17.04 -2.29 12.03
CA ASN A 17 -17.29 -0.96 12.57
C ASN A 17 -18.32 -0.93 13.73
N THR A 18 -19.03 -2.04 14.01
CA THR A 18 -19.87 -2.15 15.22
C THR A 18 -19.13 -2.70 16.43
N ILE A 19 -17.94 -3.28 16.25
CA ILE A 19 -17.19 -3.95 17.33
C ILE A 19 -16.62 -2.92 18.32
N ASP A 20 -16.07 -1.82 17.81
CA ASP A 20 -15.60 -0.73 18.65
C ASP A 20 -16.77 0.18 19.04
N THR A 21 -17.25 0.01 20.26
CA THR A 21 -18.32 0.83 20.83
C THR A 21 -17.87 2.24 21.21
N THR A 22 -16.56 2.50 21.24
CA THR A 22 -16.01 3.82 21.58
C THR A 22 -15.99 4.78 20.38
N GLY A 23 -16.12 4.26 19.16
CA GLY A 23 -16.09 5.04 17.92
C GLY A 23 -14.71 5.60 17.57
N ASN A 24 -13.65 5.13 18.23
CA ASN A 24 -12.28 5.56 17.99
C ASN A 24 -11.63 4.82 16.81
N ILE A 25 -12.16 3.66 16.45
CA ILE A 25 -11.65 2.81 15.37
C ILE A 25 -12.68 2.74 14.25
N LYS A 26 -12.23 3.03 13.04
CA LYS A 26 -13.03 2.87 11.82
C LYS A 26 -12.28 2.01 10.80
N PHE A 27 -12.82 0.85 10.52
CA PHE A 27 -12.36 -0.05 9.47
C PHE A 27 -12.81 0.46 8.10
N THR A 28 -11.90 0.37 7.15
CA THR A 28 -12.12 0.64 5.73
C THR A 28 -11.54 -0.51 4.92
N TYR A 29 -11.91 -0.59 3.65
CA TYR A 29 -11.40 -1.59 2.72
C TYR A 29 -11.08 -0.92 1.39
N GLU A 30 -10.23 -1.57 0.61
CA GLU A 30 -9.90 -1.19 -0.76
C GLU A 30 -10.27 -2.34 -1.71
N GLU A 31 -10.68 -1.99 -2.93
CA GLU A 31 -11.06 -2.98 -3.93
C GLU A 31 -9.89 -3.28 -4.87
N GLU A 32 -9.70 -4.57 -5.16
CA GLU A 32 -8.75 -5.03 -6.16
C GLU A 32 -9.21 -4.63 -7.57
N SER A 33 -8.32 -4.04 -8.37
CA SER A 33 -8.54 -3.73 -9.78
C SER A 33 -7.57 -4.52 -10.65
N ASP A 34 -8.11 -5.21 -11.65
CA ASP A 34 -7.33 -5.98 -12.64
C ASP A 34 -6.36 -7.01 -12.02
N GLY A 35 -6.79 -7.64 -10.93
CA GLY A 35 -5.95 -8.62 -10.21
C GLY A 35 -4.85 -7.98 -9.37
N SER A 36 -4.91 -6.68 -9.12
CA SER A 36 -3.89 -5.94 -8.38
C SER A 36 -4.48 -4.96 -7.35
N LEU A 37 -3.72 -4.74 -6.27
CA LEU A 37 -4.06 -3.83 -5.19
C LEU A 37 -2.80 -3.09 -4.72
N PRO A 38 -2.69 -1.77 -4.92
CA PRO A 38 -1.59 -0.99 -4.37
C PRO A 38 -1.74 -0.89 -2.83
N PHE A 39 -0.65 -1.07 -2.10
CA PHE A 39 -0.59 -0.90 -0.65
C PHE A 39 0.78 -0.35 -0.24
N LEU A 40 0.78 0.85 0.34
CA LEU A 40 2.01 1.60 0.66
C LEU A 40 2.96 1.65 -0.58
N ASP A 41 4.22 1.26 -0.41
CA ASP A 41 5.24 1.22 -1.46
C ASP A 41 5.21 -0.07 -2.28
N THR A 42 4.15 -0.87 -2.17
CA THR A 42 4.05 -2.18 -2.80
C THR A 42 2.78 -2.33 -3.62
N LEU A 43 2.85 -3.14 -4.69
CA LEU A 43 1.71 -3.55 -5.49
C LEU A 43 1.53 -5.04 -5.28
N MET A 44 0.41 -5.42 -4.67
CA MET A 44 0.01 -6.82 -4.57
C MET A 44 -0.63 -7.23 -5.89
N VAL A 45 -0.17 -8.33 -6.48
CA VAL A 45 -0.71 -8.89 -7.71
C VAL A 45 -1.13 -10.33 -7.45
N ARG A 46 -2.41 -10.63 -7.63
CA ARG A 46 -2.93 -11.99 -7.56
C ARG A 46 -2.66 -12.71 -8.88
N LYS A 47 -1.99 -13.85 -8.81
CA LYS A 47 -1.79 -14.74 -9.95
C LYS A 47 -2.99 -15.65 -10.17
N GLU A 48 -3.05 -16.26 -11.36
CA GLU A 48 -4.09 -17.24 -11.72
C GLU A 48 -4.12 -18.47 -10.80
N ASP A 49 -2.96 -18.86 -10.26
CA ASP A 49 -2.82 -19.97 -9.30
C ASP A 49 -3.26 -19.59 -7.85
N GLY A 50 -3.74 -18.36 -7.65
CA GLY A 50 -4.16 -17.84 -6.35
C GLY A 50 -3.02 -17.33 -5.46
N THR A 51 -1.75 -17.46 -5.88
CA THR A 51 -0.62 -16.90 -5.14
C THR A 51 -0.54 -15.38 -5.29
N ILE A 52 0.00 -14.70 -4.28
CA ILE A 52 0.21 -13.24 -4.29
C ILE A 52 1.68 -12.95 -4.59
N LYS A 53 1.91 -12.11 -5.60
CA LYS A 53 3.23 -11.52 -5.88
C LYS A 53 3.25 -10.08 -5.37
N LEU A 54 4.33 -9.72 -4.68
CA LEU A 54 4.59 -8.34 -4.28
C LEU A 54 5.52 -7.68 -5.31
N LEU A 55 5.14 -6.50 -5.79
CA LEU A 55 5.99 -5.63 -6.62
C LEU A 55 6.22 -4.31 -5.89
N VAL A 56 7.23 -3.56 -6.30
CA VAL A 56 7.41 -2.17 -5.83
C VAL A 56 6.40 -1.30 -6.56
N TYR A 57 5.59 -0.54 -5.82
CA TYR A 57 4.66 0.42 -6.37
C TYR A 57 5.20 1.84 -6.20
N ARG A 58 5.34 2.56 -7.31
CA ARG A 58 5.66 3.99 -7.29
C ARG A 58 4.41 4.74 -7.69
N ASN A 59 3.84 5.51 -6.78
CA ASN A 59 2.68 6.33 -7.07
C ASN A 59 3.00 7.39 -8.15
N LYS A 60 1.97 7.95 -8.80
CA LYS A 60 2.16 8.93 -9.89
C LYS A 60 2.92 10.19 -9.46
N THR A 61 2.92 10.49 -8.15
CA THR A 61 3.61 11.64 -7.56
C THR A 61 5.05 11.33 -7.16
N HIS A 62 5.54 10.10 -7.34
CA HIS A 62 6.88 9.70 -6.95
C HIS A 62 7.91 10.41 -7.83
N THR A 63 8.69 11.31 -7.24
CA THR A 63 9.69 12.13 -7.95
C THR A 63 11.03 11.41 -8.15
N ASP A 64 11.17 10.16 -7.69
CA ASP A 64 12.45 9.45 -7.57
C ASP A 64 13.49 10.24 -6.74
N GLN A 65 13.07 11.25 -5.97
CA GLN A 65 13.95 12.07 -5.14
C GLN A 65 14.06 11.51 -3.72
N TYR A 66 15.14 10.78 -3.45
CA TYR A 66 15.40 10.18 -2.14
C TYR A 66 16.05 11.15 -1.15
N LEU A 67 16.95 12.03 -1.62
CA LEU A 67 17.63 13.00 -0.77
C LEU A 67 17.95 14.27 -1.55
N ASN A 68 17.64 15.43 -0.96
CA ASN A 68 18.08 16.70 -1.51
C ASN A 68 19.59 16.87 -1.27
N PHE A 69 20.36 17.06 -2.34
CA PHE A 69 21.82 17.21 -2.24
C PHE A 69 22.25 18.43 -1.41
N SER A 70 21.43 19.48 -1.35
CA SER A 70 21.68 20.68 -0.54
C SER A 70 21.38 20.51 0.95
N SER A 71 20.77 19.40 1.37
CA SER A 71 20.48 19.13 2.79
C SER A 71 21.77 18.89 3.60
N PRO A 72 21.78 19.12 4.93
CA PRO A 72 22.97 18.94 5.78
C PRO A 72 23.26 17.45 6.13
N HIS A 73 23.16 16.54 5.15
CA HIS A 73 23.54 15.14 5.31
C HIS A 73 25.01 14.92 4.89
N PRO A 74 25.73 13.94 5.49
CA PRO A 74 27.08 13.59 5.08
C PRO A 74 27.16 13.20 3.60
N LEU A 75 28.28 13.57 2.95
CA LEU A 75 28.48 13.33 1.52
C LEU A 75 28.34 11.85 1.13
N HIS A 76 28.85 10.92 1.96
CA HIS A 76 28.73 9.48 1.69
C HIS A 76 27.27 9.00 1.58
N ARG A 77 26.34 9.59 2.36
CA ARG A 77 24.91 9.24 2.28
C ARG A 77 24.24 9.81 1.04
N LYS A 78 24.66 10.99 0.61
CA LYS A 78 24.19 11.61 -0.63
C LYS A 78 24.63 10.81 -1.85
N LEU A 79 25.91 10.41 -1.90
CA LEU A 79 26.43 9.60 -3.00
C LEU A 79 25.72 8.25 -3.13
N GLY A 80 25.33 7.62 -2.01
CA GLY A 80 24.63 6.34 -2.01
C GLY A 80 23.20 6.35 -2.57
N VAL A 81 22.60 7.52 -2.76
CA VAL A 81 21.24 7.67 -3.30
C VAL A 81 21.21 8.34 -4.67
N ILE A 82 22.38 8.63 -5.26
CA ILE A 82 22.48 9.11 -6.63
C ILE A 82 22.15 7.94 -7.56
N LYS A 83 21.06 8.08 -8.30
CA LYS A 83 20.72 7.19 -9.41
C LYS A 83 21.63 7.53 -10.59
N THR A 84 22.43 6.56 -11.05
CA THR A 84 23.28 6.66 -12.26
C THR A 84 22.53 6.15 -13.47
#